data_AF-M6D947-F1
#
_entry.id   AF-M6D947-F1
#
_cell.length_a   1.000
_cell.length_b   1.000
_cell.length_c   1.000
_cell.angle_alpha   90.00
_cell.angle_beta   90.00
_cell.angle_gamma   90.00
#
_symmetry.space_group_name_H-M   'P 1'
#
loop_
_entity.id
_entity.type
_entity.pdbx_description
1 polymer ?
#
loop_
_entity_poly.entity_id
_entity_poly.type
_entity_poly.pdbx_seq_one_letter_code
_entity_poly.pdbx_strand_id
1 'polypeptide(L)' 'MNLEEWKQSGFYVSYQNRKIFLKEEGNGENLLLIHGFPTASFDWSLRTEERKSLIS' A
#
# COMPACT_ATOMS: atom_id res chain seq x y z
N MET A 1 -7.36 -4.44 9.17
CA MET A 1 -7.22 -5.02 7.83
C MET A 1 -6.35 -6.26 7.90
N ASN A 2 -6.76 -7.37 7.30
CA ASN A 2 -5.95 -8.58 7.18
C ASN A 2 -5.21 -8.62 5.82
N LEU A 3 -4.33 -9.61 5.62
CA LEU A 3 -3.50 -9.70 4.40
C LEU A 3 -4.32 -9.90 3.12
N GLU A 4 -5.42 -10.64 3.19
CA GLU A 4 -6.25 -10.93 2.03
C GLU A 4 -7.01 -9.68 1.57
N GLU A 5 -7.61 -8.96 2.52
CA GLU A 5 -8.24 -7.65 2.27
C GLU A 5 -7.26 -6.66 1.65
N TRP A 6 -6.02 -6.62 2.15
CA TRP A 6 -4.98 -5.75 1.59
C TRP A 6 -4.68 -6.08 0.13
N LYS A 7 -4.48 -7.36 -0.19
CA LYS A 7 -4.21 -7.80 -1.56
C LYS A 7 -5.37 -7.50 -2.52
N GLN A 8 -6.60 -7.61 -2.05
CA GLN A 8 -7.80 -7.30 -2.83
C GLN A 8 -7.98 -5.80 -3.05
N SER A 9 -7.45 -4.97 -2.14
CA SER A 9 -7.54 -3.51 -2.21
C SER A 9 -6.50 -2.83 -3.12
N GLY A 10 -5.62 -3.61 -3.76
CA GLY A 10 -4.59 -3.11 -4.66
C GLY A 10 -4.67 -3.79 -6.03
N PHE A 11 -3.65 -3.57 -6.85
CA PHE A 11 -3.58 -4.13 -8.19
C PHE A 11 -2.14 -4.53 -8.54
N TYR A 12 -2.01 -5.35 -9.58
CA TYR A 12 -0.71 -5.79 -10.08
C TYR A 12 -0.40 -5.12 -11.41
N VAL A 13 0.83 -4.63 -11.54
CA VAL A 13 1.38 -4.17 -12.82
C VAL A 13 2.49 -5.11 -13.28
N SER A 14 2.58 -5.29 -14.59
CA SER A 14 3.66 -6.06 -15.21
C SER A 14 4.78 -5.10 -15.65
N TYR A 15 5.98 -5.28 -15.14
CA TYR A 15 7.16 -4.51 -15.52
C TYR A 15 8.35 -5.45 -15.72
N GLN A 16 8.97 -5.44 -16.91
CA GLN A 16 10.10 -6.31 -17.24
C GLN A 16 9.85 -7.79 -16.89
N ASN A 17 8.68 -8.33 -17.26
CA ASN A 17 8.22 -9.69 -16.95
C ASN A 17 8.09 -10.02 -15.45
N ARG A 18 8.06 -9.01 -14.57
CA ARG A 18 7.81 -9.16 -13.14
C ARG A 18 6.44 -8.57 -12.79
N LYS A 19 5.70 -9.24 -11.91
CA LYS A 19 4.46 -8.72 -11.34
C LYS A 19 4.78 -7.94 -10.07
N ILE A 20 4.42 -6.67 -10.05
CA ILE A 20 4.62 -5.77 -8.92
C ILE A 20 3.24 -5.42 -8.36
N PHE A 21 3.06 -5.63 -7.06
CA PHE A 21 1.85 -5.20 -6.36
C PHE A 21 1.94 -3.71 -6.02
N LEU A 22 0.91 -2.96 -6.36
CA LEU A 22 0.74 -1.55 -6.06
C LEU A 22 -0.59 -1.34 -5.32
N LYS A 23 -0.62 -0.29 -4.51
CA LYS A 23 -1.83 0.16 -3.84
C LYS A 23 -1.87 1.67 -3.88
N GLU A 24 -3.00 2.20 -4.33
CA GLU A 24 -3.28 3.64 -4.40
C GLU A 24 -4.48 3.92 -3.49
N GLU A 25 -4.37 4.93 -2.64
CA GLU A 25 -5.44 5.38 -1.74
C GLU A 25 -5.32 6.88 -1.48
N GLY A 26 -6.46 7.51 -1.18
CA GLY A 26 -6.54 8.93 -0.86
C GLY A 26 -6.73 9.84 -2.08
N ASN A 27 -6.77 11.15 -1.83
CA ASN A 27 -6.86 12.20 -2.84
C ASN A 27 -5.91 13.33 -2.44
N GLY A 28 -5.18 13.92 -3.40
CA GLY A 28 -4.27 15.03 -3.14
C GLY A 28 -2.95 14.90 -3.90
N GLU A 29 -1.89 15.48 -3.34
CA GLU A 29 -0.54 15.36 -3.90
C GLU A 29 -0.03 13.91 -3.80
N ASN A 30 0.65 13.45 -4.86
CA ASN A 30 1.14 12.08 -4.95
C ASN A 30 2.27 11.83 -3.95
N LEU A 31 2.06 10.89 -3.04
CA LEU A 31 3.09 10.38 -2.13
C LEU A 31 3.43 8.92 -2.48
N LEU A 32 4.70 8.66 -2.78
CA LEU A 32 5.20 7.32 -3.07
C LEU A 32 5.85 6.70 -1.84
N LEU A 33 5.35 5.53 -1.41
CA LEU A 33 5.93 4.75 -0.32
C LEU A 33 6.63 3.50 -0.87
N ILE A 34 7.90 3.34 -0.55
CA ILE A 34 8.72 2.17 -0.93
C ILE A 34 9.23 1.54 0.37
N HIS A 35 8.98 0.24 0.53
CA HIS A 35 9.46 -0.51 1.69
C HIS A 35 10.93 -0.96 1.49
N GLY A 36 11.62 -1.23 2.59
CA GLY A 36 12.98 -1.79 2.59
C GLY A 36 13.01 -3.25 3.02
N PHE A 37 14.19 -3.86 3.06
CA PHE A 37 14.38 -5.17 3.69
C PHE A 37 14.37 -5.03 5.24
N PRO A 38 13.73 -5.93 5.99
CA PRO A 38 13.01 -7.15 5.58
C PRO A 38 11.47 -6.98 5.52
N THR A 39 10.98 -5.77 5.22
CA THR A 39 9.54 -5.43 5.20
C THR A 39 8.90 -5.56 3.81
N ALA A 40 7.58 -5.43 3.75
CA ALA A 40 6.74 -5.40 2.56
C ALA A 40 5.75 -4.22 2.61
N SER A 41 5.03 -3.97 1.51
CA SER A 41 4.01 -2.90 1.48
C SER A 41 2.86 -3.13 2.48
N PHE A 42 2.59 -4.39 2.86
CA PHE A 42 1.58 -4.71 3.86
C PHE A 42 1.88 -4.13 5.25
N ASP A 43 3.15 -3.91 5.60
CA ASP A 43 3.53 -3.31 6.89
C ASP A 43 3.01 -1.88 7.07
N TRP A 44 2.60 -1.20 5.98
CA TRP A 44 1.94 0.10 6.04
C TRP A 44 0.48 0.02 6.50
N SER A 45 -0.18 -1.14 6.36
CA SER A 45 -1.58 -1.35 6.78
C SER A 45 -1.80 -1.11 8.29
N LEU A 46 -0.76 -1.33 9.10
CA LEU A 46 -0.78 -1.08 10.54
C LEU A 46 -0.79 0.42 10.87
N ARG A 47 -0.22 1.26 9.98
CA ARG A 47 -0.07 2.72 10.20
C ARG A 47 -1.18 3.54 9.55
N THR A 48 -1.90 2.98 8.59
CA THR A 48 -3.00 3.69 7.90
C THR A 48 -4.21 3.91 8.80
N GLU A 49 -4.48 3.03 9.77
CA GLU A 49 -5.63 3.19 10.67
C GLU A 49 -5.42 4.31 11.70
N GLU A 50 -4.20 4.51 12.19
CA GLU A 50 -3.85 5.65 13.06
C GLU A 50 -3.88 6.98 12.32
N ARG A 51 -3.57 6.98 11.01
CA ARG A 51 -3.51 8.23 10.23
C ARG A 51 -4.87 8.70 9.74
N LYS A 52 -5.82 7.80 9.43
CA LYS A 52 -7.16 8.19 8.97
C LYS A 52 -7.92 9.07 9.97
N SER A 53 -7.65 8.95 11.28
CA SER A 53 -8.26 9.79 12.32
C SER A 53 -7.66 11.21 12.43
N LEU A 54 -6.48 11.44 11.85
CA LEU A 54 -5.80 12.74 11.89
C LEU A 54 -6.13 13.64 10.69
N ILE A 55 -6.88 13.12 9.71
CA ILE A 55 -7.25 13.81 8.46
C ILE A 55 -8.77 13.86 8.24
N SER A 56 -9.57 13.50 9.25
CA SER A 56 -11.03 13.69 9.30
C SER A 56 -11.40 14.83 10.23
#